data_AF-A0A484LDP3-F1
#
_entry.id   AF-A0A484LDP3-F1
#
_cell.length_a   1.000
_cell.length_b   1.000
_cell.length_c   1.000
_cell.angle_alpha   90.00
_cell.angle_beta   90.00
_cell.angle_gamma   90.00
#
_symmetry.space_group_name_H-M   'P 1'
#
loop_
_entity.id
_entity.type
_entity.pdbx_description
1 polymer ?
#
loop_
_entity_poly.entity_id
_entity_poly.type
_entity_poly.pdbx_seq_one_letter_code
_entity_poly.pdbx_strand_id
1 'polypeptide(L)'
;MALLIVLVLFVLVFAFVVTRPSGAYGVGPGYPEYRLDGYSSWLRNHFTGADNWGKIRACLAAGKICPKLSDQHFTADQFFAAHLSPLQSGCCKPPSTCGYQYVTATAWINPTNAASDPDCSAWNNDPTQLCYNCDSCKAGLLGNLRQEWRKANMILIVVVVVVVVLIFVYVIACSAYKNAQTEEVFRRYKWGWTLFGSHCK
;
A
#
# COMPACT_ATOMS: atom_id res chain seq x y z
N MET A 1 24.17 2.53 -13.67
CA MET A 1 22.99 1.81 -14.21
C MET A 1 22.73 0.50 -13.47
N ALA A 2 23.68 -0.46 -13.43
CA ALA A 2 23.47 -1.74 -12.73
C ALA A 2 23.14 -1.60 -11.24
N LEU A 3 23.84 -0.72 -10.50
CA LEU A 3 23.56 -0.46 -9.07
C LEU A 3 22.14 0.07 -8.81
N LEU A 4 21.64 0.96 -9.68
CA LEU A 4 20.29 1.50 -9.57
C LEU A 4 19.24 0.41 -9.80
N ILE A 5 19.47 -0.49 -10.76
CA ILE A 5 18.59 -1.62 -11.05
C ILE A 5 18.54 -2.58 -9.84
N VAL A 6 19.69 -2.92 -9.27
CA VAL A 6 19.77 -3.78 -8.07
C VAL A 6 19.03 -3.15 -6.89
N LEU A 7 19.21 -1.85 -6.65
CA LEU A 7 18.52 -1.14 -5.58
C LEU A 7 17.00 -1.14 -5.78
N VAL A 8 16.53 -0.86 -7.00
CA VAL A 8 15.09 -0.90 -7.33
C VAL A 8 14.53 -2.31 -7.13
N LEU A 9 15.21 -3.35 -7.61
CA LEU A 9 14.77 -4.73 -7.41
C LEU A 9 14.70 -5.11 -5.94
N PHE A 10 15.71 -4.70 -5.13
CA PHE A 10 15.71 -4.93 -3.70
C PHE A 10 14.51 -4.25 -3.02
N VAL A 11 14.24 -2.99 -3.32
CA VAL A 11 13.10 -2.24 -2.77
C VAL A 11 11.78 -2.91 -3.17
N LEU A 12 11.63 -3.35 -4.42
CA LEU A 12 10.42 -4.05 -4.88
C LEU A 12 10.20 -5.38 -4.15
N VAL A 13 11.25 -6.18 -3.99
CA VAL A 13 11.18 -7.46 -3.27
C VAL A 13 10.84 -7.23 -1.81
N PHE A 14 11.54 -6.30 -1.14
CA PHE A 14 11.28 -5.95 0.25
C PHE A 14 9.84 -5.47 0.45
N ALA A 15 9.39 -4.53 -0.38
CA ALA A 15 8.05 -3.99 -0.29
C ALA A 15 6.98 -5.06 -0.57
N PHE A 16 7.24 -5.99 -1.49
CA PHE A 16 6.35 -7.13 -1.72
C PHE A 16 6.29 -8.06 -0.52
N VAL A 17 7.42 -8.46 0.06
CA VAL A 17 7.47 -9.33 1.25
C VAL A 17 6.70 -8.70 2.43
N VAL A 18 6.92 -7.42 2.70
CA VAL A 18 6.26 -6.71 3.80
C VAL A 18 4.75 -6.55 3.55
N THR A 19 4.31 -6.39 2.30
CA THR A 19 2.91 -6.17 1.91
C THR A 19 2.17 -7.42 1.41
N ARG A 20 2.76 -8.61 1.53
CA ARG A 20 2.13 -9.89 1.20
C ARG A 20 1.05 -10.33 2.20
N PRO A 21 1.27 -10.36 3.53
CA PRO A 21 0.32 -10.99 4.46
C PRO A 21 -0.76 -9.99 4.93
N SER A 22 -2.03 -10.21 4.56
CA SER A 22 -3.10 -9.18 4.61
C SER A 22 -3.74 -8.92 5.95
N GLY A 23 -3.56 -9.77 6.97
CA GLY A 23 -4.31 -9.69 8.23
C GLY A 23 -5.82 -9.90 8.10
N ALA A 24 -6.37 -9.72 6.90
CA ALA A 24 -7.79 -9.76 6.59
C ALA A 24 -8.37 -11.15 6.76
N TYR A 25 -9.48 -11.23 7.48
CA TYR A 25 -10.33 -12.42 7.57
C TYR A 25 -11.78 -12.02 7.32
N GLY A 26 -12.53 -12.94 6.71
CA GLY A 26 -13.93 -12.71 6.37
C GLY A 26 -14.83 -12.97 7.58
N VAL A 27 -15.68 -12.00 7.90
CA VAL A 27 -16.70 -12.12 8.96
C VAL A 27 -18.14 -12.06 8.43
N GLY A 28 -18.31 -11.97 7.11
CA GLY A 28 -19.61 -11.90 6.44
C GLY A 28 -19.60 -10.95 5.24
N PRO A 29 -20.77 -10.71 4.62
CA PRO A 29 -20.93 -9.72 3.56
C PRO A 29 -20.90 -8.30 4.18
N GLY A 30 -20.00 -7.44 3.68
CA GLY A 30 -19.90 -6.04 4.13
C GLY A 30 -18.46 -5.54 4.14
N TYR A 31 -17.68 -5.98 5.12
CA TYR A 31 -16.29 -5.56 5.32
C TYR A 31 -15.42 -6.68 5.91
N PRO A 32 -14.15 -6.76 5.52
CA PRO A 32 -13.18 -7.63 6.18
C PRO A 32 -12.77 -7.05 7.55
N GLU A 33 -12.55 -7.93 8.51
CA GLU A 33 -11.87 -7.60 9.76
C GLU A 33 -10.39 -7.96 9.63
N TYR A 34 -9.54 -7.34 10.46
CA TYR A 34 -8.09 -7.46 10.35
C TYR A 34 -7.49 -7.91 11.68
N ARG A 35 -6.73 -9.01 11.62
CA ARG A 35 -5.93 -9.48 12.75
C ARG A 35 -4.52 -8.98 12.65
N LEU A 36 -4.02 -8.50 13.78
CA LEU A 36 -2.66 -8.01 13.89
C LEU A 36 -1.66 -9.13 13.54
N ASP A 37 -1.94 -10.38 13.94
CA ASP A 37 -1.10 -11.56 13.69
C ASP A 37 -0.93 -11.96 12.23
N GLY A 38 -1.86 -11.54 11.38
CA GLY A 38 -1.75 -11.81 9.95
C GLY A 38 -0.89 -10.81 9.18
N TYR A 39 -0.13 -9.93 9.85
CA TYR A 39 0.85 -9.02 9.24
C TYR A 39 2.29 -9.47 9.50
N SER A 40 3.23 -8.99 8.67
CA SER A 40 4.65 -9.32 8.82
C SER A 40 5.22 -8.75 10.12
N SER A 41 6.08 -9.52 10.81
CA SER A 41 6.67 -9.12 12.08
C SER A 41 7.41 -7.78 12.00
N TRP A 42 8.06 -7.51 10.87
CA TRP A 42 8.74 -6.23 10.62
C TRP A 42 7.76 -5.06 10.65
N LEU A 43 6.62 -5.17 9.95
CA LEU A 43 5.63 -4.10 9.85
C LEU A 43 4.97 -3.85 11.22
N ARG A 44 4.67 -4.92 11.96
CA ARG A 44 4.13 -4.84 13.32
C ARG A 44 5.12 -4.11 14.23
N ASN A 45 6.35 -4.60 14.34
CA ASN A 45 7.35 -4.03 15.26
C ASN A 45 7.70 -2.57 14.97
N HIS A 46 7.68 -2.16 13.70
CA HIS A 46 8.00 -0.77 13.34
C HIS A 46 6.91 0.23 13.75
N PHE A 47 5.63 -0.12 13.56
CA PHE A 47 4.52 0.80 13.76
C PHE A 47 3.77 0.61 15.09
N THR A 48 3.78 -0.60 15.65
CA THR A 48 3.07 -0.93 16.89
C THR A 48 3.99 -1.04 18.10
N GLY A 49 5.25 -0.64 17.97
CA GLY A 49 6.16 -0.51 19.11
C GLY A 49 5.64 0.52 20.13
N ALA A 50 5.83 0.23 21.43
CA ALA A 50 5.26 1.01 22.53
C ALA A 50 5.60 2.51 22.47
N ASP A 51 6.83 2.85 22.06
CA ASP A 51 7.31 4.23 22.01
C ASP A 51 6.65 5.06 20.88
N ASN A 52 6.27 4.41 19.78
CA ASN A 52 5.69 5.07 18.61
C ASN A 52 4.17 5.08 18.66
N TRP A 53 3.56 4.04 19.22
CA TRP A 53 2.10 3.88 19.23
C TRP A 53 1.39 5.00 19.98
N GLY A 54 1.96 5.53 21.07
CA GLY A 54 1.36 6.63 21.82
C GLY A 54 1.07 7.86 20.96
N LYS A 55 2.00 8.24 20.07
CA LYS A 55 1.84 9.38 19.14
C LYS A 55 0.80 9.08 18.06
N ILE A 56 0.83 7.86 17.53
CA ILE A 56 -0.11 7.41 16.50
C ILE A 56 -1.53 7.39 17.05
N ARG A 57 -1.73 6.82 18.24
CA ARG A 57 -3.01 6.81 18.96
C ARG A 57 -3.54 8.23 19.15
N ALA A 58 -2.71 9.17 19.60
CA ALA A 58 -3.13 10.56 19.78
C ALA A 58 -3.60 11.18 18.46
N CYS A 59 -2.90 10.90 17.35
CA CYS A 59 -3.31 11.34 16.02
C CYS A 59 -4.62 10.69 15.54
N LEU A 60 -4.83 9.40 15.85
CA LEU A 60 -6.05 8.68 15.50
C LEU A 60 -7.26 9.19 16.29
N ALA A 61 -7.08 9.48 17.58
CA ALA A 61 -8.10 10.05 18.46
C ALA A 61 -8.47 11.50 18.10
N ALA A 62 -7.48 12.31 17.70
CA ALA A 62 -7.74 13.64 17.16
C ALA A 62 -8.32 13.59 15.73
N GLY A 63 -8.18 12.45 15.05
CA GLY A 63 -8.66 12.24 13.69
C GLY A 63 -10.19 12.15 13.63
N LYS A 64 -10.78 12.76 12.59
CA LYS A 64 -12.24 12.73 12.37
C LYS A 64 -12.75 11.45 11.72
N ILE A 65 -11.98 10.35 11.74
CA ILE A 65 -12.31 9.12 10.99
C ILE A 65 -13.54 8.42 11.59
N CYS A 66 -13.56 8.19 12.90
CA CYS A 66 -14.68 7.56 13.59
C CYS A 66 -15.88 8.50 13.76
N PRO A 67 -15.70 9.80 14.10
CA PRO A 67 -16.81 10.76 14.10
C PRO A 67 -17.51 10.85 12.73
N LYS A 68 -16.74 10.94 11.64
CA LYS A 68 -17.32 10.97 10.28
C LYS A 68 -18.07 9.68 9.93
N LEU A 69 -17.60 8.52 10.40
CA LEU A 69 -18.32 7.26 10.22
C LEU A 69 -19.67 7.29 10.95
N SER A 70 -19.69 7.81 12.19
CA SER A 70 -20.90 7.98 12.99
C SER A 70 -21.91 8.91 12.33
N ASP A 71 -21.46 9.98 11.69
CA ASP A 71 -22.33 10.95 11.02
C ASP A 71 -22.92 10.42 9.70
N GLN A 72 -22.27 9.44 9.07
CA GLN A 72 -22.67 8.95 7.74
C GLN A 72 -23.55 7.71 7.79
N HIS A 73 -23.49 6.90 8.85
CA HIS A 73 -24.18 5.61 8.93
C HIS A 73 -24.88 5.46 10.28
N PHE A 74 -26.20 5.68 10.29
CA PHE A 74 -26.98 5.60 11.52
C PHE A 74 -27.67 4.25 11.70
N THR A 75 -28.13 3.63 10.60
CA THR A 75 -28.87 2.36 10.67
C THR A 75 -27.94 1.16 10.54
N ALA A 76 -28.31 0.04 11.19
CA ALA A 76 -27.55 -1.20 11.15
C ALA A 76 -27.34 -1.70 9.70
N ASP A 77 -28.41 -1.72 8.90
CA ASP A 77 -28.33 -2.19 7.50
C ASP A 77 -27.38 -1.35 6.65
N GLN A 78 -27.39 -0.02 6.82
CA GLN A 78 -26.45 0.88 6.13
C GLN A 78 -25.02 0.62 6.59
N PHE A 79 -24.81 0.40 7.89
CA PHE A 79 -23.49 0.15 8.44
C PHE A 79 -22.91 -1.20 7.98
N PHE A 80 -23.70 -2.27 7.99
CA PHE A 80 -23.24 -3.60 7.58
C PHE A 80 -23.09 -3.74 6.06
N ALA A 81 -23.85 -2.98 5.27
CA ALA A 81 -23.68 -2.92 3.82
C ALA A 81 -22.56 -1.97 3.37
N ALA A 82 -22.06 -1.09 4.26
CA ALA A 82 -21.06 -0.10 3.91
C ALA A 82 -19.66 -0.71 3.70
N HIS A 83 -18.93 -0.13 2.75
CA HIS A 83 -17.51 -0.41 2.58
C HIS A 83 -16.68 0.39 3.59
N LEU A 84 -16.40 -0.22 4.74
CA LEU A 84 -15.53 0.38 5.74
C LEU A 84 -14.06 0.22 5.34
N SER A 85 -13.29 1.30 5.53
CA SER A 85 -11.83 1.21 5.46
C SER A 85 -11.27 0.34 6.60
N PRO A 86 -10.07 -0.26 6.45
CA PRO A 86 -9.46 -1.07 7.51
C PRO A 86 -9.36 -0.34 8.84
N LEU A 87 -9.13 0.97 8.80
CA LEU A 87 -9.04 1.82 9.99
C LEU A 87 -10.40 2.04 10.65
N GLN A 88 -11.46 2.21 9.86
CA GLN A 88 -12.82 2.33 10.37
C GLN A 88 -13.30 1.04 11.02
N SER A 89 -13.10 -0.11 10.37
CA SER A 89 -13.53 -1.40 10.92
C SER A 89 -12.70 -1.84 12.14
N GLY A 90 -11.43 -1.44 12.22
CA GLY A 90 -10.53 -1.80 13.32
C GLY A 90 -10.58 -0.88 14.56
N CYS A 91 -10.81 0.43 14.39
CA CYS A 91 -10.75 1.40 15.50
C CYS A 91 -12.12 1.90 15.95
N CYS A 92 -13.11 1.96 15.04
CA CYS A 92 -14.41 2.60 15.31
C CYS A 92 -15.52 1.62 15.67
N LYS A 93 -15.23 0.31 15.67
CA LYS A 93 -16.17 -0.76 16.00
C LYS A 93 -15.42 -1.85 16.79
N PRO A 94 -16.07 -2.55 17.74
CA PRO A 94 -15.49 -3.71 18.40
C PRO A 94 -15.45 -4.94 17.48
N PRO A 95 -14.56 -5.91 17.75
CA PRO A 95 -14.51 -7.17 17.00
C PRO A 95 -15.86 -7.90 16.99
N SER A 96 -16.23 -8.50 15.86
CA SER A 96 -17.47 -9.27 15.74
C SER A 96 -17.54 -10.47 16.72
N THR A 97 -16.39 -11.03 17.07
CA THR A 97 -16.23 -12.15 18.03
C THR A 97 -16.68 -11.81 19.45
N CYS A 98 -16.72 -10.54 19.81
CA CYS A 98 -17.17 -10.08 21.12
C CYS A 98 -18.70 -10.17 21.29
N GLY A 99 -19.45 -10.20 20.18
CA GLY A 99 -20.91 -10.29 20.20
C GLY A 99 -21.59 -9.09 20.85
N TYR A 100 -21.11 -7.87 20.58
CA TYR A 100 -21.78 -6.65 21.00
C TYR A 100 -23.06 -6.39 20.19
N GLN A 101 -24.04 -5.75 20.82
CA GLN A 101 -25.25 -5.28 20.16
C GLN A 101 -25.03 -3.89 19.54
N TYR A 102 -25.46 -3.72 18.29
CA TYR A 102 -25.39 -2.46 17.56
C TYR A 102 -26.39 -1.46 18.16
N VAL A 103 -25.93 -0.25 18.48
CA VAL A 103 -26.80 0.89 18.83
C VAL A 103 -26.62 1.99 17.80
N THR A 104 -25.38 2.40 17.57
CA THR A 104 -24.97 3.33 16.51
C THR A 104 -23.65 2.86 15.89
N ALA A 105 -23.19 3.53 14.83
CA ALA A 105 -21.94 3.17 14.15
C ALA A 105 -20.70 3.11 15.08
N THR A 106 -20.66 3.91 16.15
CA THR A 106 -19.56 3.92 17.13
C THR A 106 -20.00 3.58 18.56
N ALA A 107 -21.27 3.24 18.79
CA ALA A 107 -21.77 2.85 20.11
C ALA A 107 -22.31 1.42 20.10
N TRP A 108 -21.75 0.60 20.98
CA TRP A 108 -22.01 -0.83 21.07
C TRP A 108 -22.16 -1.23 22.54
N ILE A 109 -23.15 -2.07 22.86
CA ILE A 109 -23.48 -2.44 24.24
C ILE A 109 -23.60 -3.96 24.42
N ASN A 110 -23.53 -4.43 25.67
CA ASN A 110 -23.78 -5.81 26.07
C ASN A 110 -22.99 -6.86 25.26
N PRO A 111 -21.68 -7.02 25.51
CA PRO A 111 -20.91 -8.08 24.87
C PRO A 111 -21.41 -9.44 25.32
N THR A 112 -21.75 -10.30 24.36
CA THR A 112 -22.13 -11.70 24.63
C THR A 112 -20.90 -12.53 25.00
N ASN A 113 -19.73 -12.19 24.45
CA ASN A 113 -18.48 -12.95 24.59
C ASN A 113 -17.30 -12.02 24.91
N ALA A 114 -17.33 -11.32 26.05
CA ALA A 114 -16.26 -10.39 26.43
C ALA A 114 -14.87 -11.04 26.65
N ALA A 115 -14.83 -12.37 26.83
CA ALA A 115 -13.59 -13.13 27.04
C ALA A 115 -12.99 -13.73 25.75
N SER A 116 -13.63 -13.54 24.59
CA SER A 116 -13.17 -14.16 23.34
C SER A 116 -11.94 -13.48 22.74
N ASP A 117 -11.75 -12.19 23.03
CA ASP A 117 -10.63 -11.40 22.55
C ASP A 117 -10.26 -10.32 23.59
N PRO A 118 -8.97 -10.06 23.87
CA PRO A 118 -8.55 -8.97 24.75
C PRO A 118 -9.14 -7.61 24.35
N ASP A 119 -9.34 -7.38 23.05
CA ASP A 119 -9.90 -6.14 22.52
C ASP A 119 -11.35 -5.92 22.93
N CYS A 120 -12.11 -6.99 23.27
CA CYS A 120 -13.48 -6.85 23.75
C CYS A 120 -13.53 -6.05 25.05
N SER A 121 -12.60 -6.33 25.98
CA SER A 121 -12.55 -5.63 27.26
C SER A 121 -11.99 -4.20 27.15
N ALA A 122 -11.23 -3.92 26.09
CA ALA A 122 -10.61 -2.62 25.85
C ALA A 122 -11.53 -1.64 25.10
N TRP A 123 -12.66 -2.11 24.55
CA TRP A 123 -13.63 -1.28 23.86
C TRP A 123 -14.29 -0.24 24.79
N ASN A 124 -14.40 1.00 24.31
CA ASN A 124 -15.08 2.09 25.00
C ASN A 124 -15.98 2.87 24.02
N ASN A 125 -17.14 3.35 24.48
CA ASN A 125 -18.07 4.15 23.67
C ASN A 125 -17.75 5.66 23.68
N ASP A 126 -16.77 6.12 24.47
CA ASP A 126 -16.29 7.49 24.44
C ASP A 126 -15.60 7.78 23.08
N PRO A 127 -16.07 8.77 22.30
CA PRO A 127 -15.50 9.10 20.98
C PRO A 127 -14.02 9.50 21.02
N THR A 128 -13.50 9.91 22.18
CA THR A 128 -12.08 10.28 22.36
C THR A 128 -11.17 9.08 22.69
N GLN A 129 -11.74 7.96 23.15
CA GLN A 129 -10.98 6.78 23.56
C GLN A 129 -11.18 5.60 22.62
N LEU A 130 -12.42 5.30 22.24
CA LEU A 130 -12.84 4.17 21.39
C LEU A 130 -11.96 2.92 21.63
N CYS A 131 -11.61 2.19 20.57
CA CYS A 131 -10.65 1.08 20.62
C CYS A 131 -9.26 1.52 20.14
N TYR A 132 -8.84 2.78 20.35
CA TYR A 132 -7.56 3.26 19.78
C TYR A 132 -6.32 2.55 20.34
N ASN A 133 -6.44 1.81 21.44
CA ASN A 133 -5.33 1.03 22.00
C ASN A 133 -5.42 -0.49 21.70
N CYS A 134 -6.46 -0.92 20.99
CA CYS A 134 -6.74 -2.31 20.67
C CYS A 134 -5.83 -2.83 19.55
N ASP A 135 -5.60 -4.14 19.52
CA ASP A 135 -4.83 -4.79 18.46
C ASP A 135 -5.57 -4.78 17.12
N SER A 136 -6.90 -4.77 17.16
CA SER A 136 -7.79 -4.54 16.00
C SER A 136 -7.56 -3.17 15.37
N CYS A 137 -7.35 -2.12 16.18
CA CYS A 137 -7.08 -0.77 15.65
C CYS A 137 -5.67 -0.68 15.05
N LYS A 138 -4.68 -1.30 15.70
CA LYS A 138 -3.33 -1.45 15.14
C LYS A 138 -3.37 -2.21 13.81
N ALA A 139 -4.14 -3.29 13.73
CA ALA A 139 -4.32 -4.07 12.52
C ALA A 139 -5.01 -3.25 11.42
N GLY A 140 -6.02 -2.45 11.78
CA GLY A 140 -6.67 -1.52 10.87
C GLY A 140 -5.72 -0.46 10.30
N LEU A 141 -4.82 0.09 11.13
CA LEU A 141 -3.77 1.00 10.67
C LEU A 141 -2.81 0.31 9.70
N LEU A 142 -2.34 -0.90 10.04
CA LEU A 142 -1.45 -1.67 9.17
C LEU A 142 -2.12 -2.02 7.83
N GLY A 143 -3.42 -2.33 7.85
CA GLY A 143 -4.23 -2.55 6.66
C GLY A 143 -4.30 -1.31 5.77
N ASN A 144 -4.58 -0.16 6.37
CA ASN A 144 -4.63 1.12 5.66
C ASN A 144 -3.27 1.49 5.06
N LEU A 145 -2.19 1.40 5.84
CA LEU A 145 -0.83 1.66 5.38
C LEU A 145 -0.42 0.73 4.25
N ARG A 146 -0.71 -0.57 4.37
CA ARG A 146 -0.44 -1.55 3.32
C ARG A 146 -1.17 -1.21 2.02
N GLN A 147 -2.42 -0.76 2.09
CA GLN A 147 -3.17 -0.36 0.90
C GLN A 147 -2.50 0.84 0.21
N GLU A 148 -2.09 1.85 0.96
CA GLU A 148 -1.36 3.00 0.43
C GLU A 148 0.02 2.62 -0.12
N TRP A 149 0.75 1.73 0.56
CA TRP A 149 2.03 1.21 0.08
C TRP A 149 1.88 0.41 -1.22
N ARG A 150 0.82 -0.37 -1.38
CA ARG A 150 0.54 -1.08 -2.64
C ARG A 150 0.26 -0.11 -3.78
N LYS A 151 -0.47 0.99 -3.52
CA LYS A 151 -0.68 2.05 -4.52
C LYS A 151 0.65 2.71 -4.92
N ALA A 152 1.48 3.07 -3.95
CA ALA A 152 2.81 3.63 -4.21
C ALA A 152 3.71 2.66 -4.99
N ASN A 153 3.72 1.38 -4.62
CA ASN A 153 4.48 0.34 -5.33
C ASN A 153 3.98 0.15 -6.78
N MET A 154 2.66 0.18 -7.00
CA MET A 154 2.08 0.15 -8.35
C MET A 154 2.58 1.35 -9.19
N ILE A 155 2.55 2.56 -8.63
CA ILE A 155 3.06 3.76 -9.30
C ILE A 155 4.55 3.61 -9.62
N LEU A 156 5.36 3.13 -8.67
CA LEU A 156 6.79 2.91 -8.87
C LEU A 156 7.04 1.93 -10.04
N ILE A 157 6.30 0.83 -10.10
CA ILE A 157 6.40 -0.14 -11.20
C ILE A 157 6.09 0.51 -12.54
N VAL A 158 5.02 1.30 -12.63
CA VAL A 158 4.64 2.02 -13.86
C VAL A 158 5.75 2.96 -14.29
N VAL A 159 6.32 3.75 -13.37
CA VAL A 159 7.43 4.67 -13.66
C VAL A 159 8.65 3.91 -14.18
N VAL A 160 9.01 2.78 -13.56
CA VAL A 160 10.13 1.95 -14.00
C VAL A 160 9.91 1.42 -15.41
N VAL A 161 8.70 0.93 -15.73
CA VAL A 161 8.36 0.44 -17.08
C VAL A 161 8.49 1.55 -18.13
N VAL A 162 7.97 2.75 -17.84
CA VAL A 162 8.09 3.91 -18.75
C VAL A 162 9.56 4.27 -19.00
N VAL A 163 10.38 4.30 -17.96
CA VAL A 163 11.82 4.58 -18.08
C VAL A 163 12.52 3.53 -18.95
N VAL A 164 12.19 2.25 -18.79
CA VAL A 164 12.77 1.17 -19.61
C VAL A 164 12.41 1.34 -21.09
N VAL A 165 11.15 1.68 -21.41
CA VAL A 165 10.72 1.95 -22.78
C VAL A 165 11.46 3.15 -23.38
N LEU A 166 11.63 4.24 -22.62
CA LEU A 166 12.37 5.42 -23.07
C LEU A 166 13.84 5.10 -23.37
N ILE A 167 14.49 4.29 -22.52
CA ILE A 167 15.86 3.83 -22.76
C ILE A 167 15.94 2.99 -24.04
N PHE A 168 14.96 2.09 -24.27
CA PHE A 168 14.94 1.26 -25.47
C PHE A 168 14.80 2.10 -26.75
N VAL A 169 13.88 3.07 -26.76
CA VAL A 169 13.70 4.01 -27.89
C VAL A 169 14.97 4.85 -28.10
N TYR A 170 15.61 5.32 -27.03
CA TYR A 170 16.87 6.06 -27.11
C TYR A 170 17.99 5.23 -27.74
N VAL A 171 18.14 3.96 -27.33
CA VAL A 171 19.15 3.05 -27.91
C VAL A 171 18.87 2.81 -29.40
N ILE A 172 17.61 2.59 -29.79
CA ILE A 172 17.24 2.45 -31.21
C ILE A 172 17.58 3.72 -31.99
N ALA A 173 17.18 4.90 -31.49
CA ALA A 173 17.47 6.18 -32.13
C ALA A 173 18.98 6.42 -32.28
N CYS A 174 19.77 6.16 -31.23
CA CYS A 174 21.22 6.26 -31.29
C CYS A 174 21.84 5.25 -32.27
N SER A 175 21.33 4.01 -32.32
CA SER A 175 21.83 3.00 -33.26
C SER A 175 21.53 3.38 -34.72
N ALA A 176 20.33 3.90 -34.99
CA ALA A 176 19.95 4.39 -36.32
C ALA A 176 20.81 5.59 -36.76
N TYR A 177 21.02 6.56 -35.85
CA TYR A 177 21.86 7.72 -36.11
C TYR A 177 23.32 7.33 -36.40
N LYS A 178 23.91 6.44 -35.58
CA LYS A 178 25.26 5.94 -35.82
C LYS A 178 25.38 5.14 -37.12
N ASN A 179 24.34 4.38 -37.48
CA ASN A 179 24.35 3.62 -38.72
C ASN A 179 24.33 4.55 -39.95
N ALA A 180 23.47 5.57 -39.95
CA ALA A 180 23.43 6.60 -41.00
C ALA A 180 24.79 7.32 -41.14
N GLN A 181 25.40 7.72 -40.02
CA GLN A 181 26.72 8.37 -40.04
C GLN A 181 27.82 7.45 -40.63
N THR A 182 27.75 6.15 -40.37
CA THR A 182 28.72 5.16 -40.89
C THR A 182 28.56 4.97 -42.40
N GLU A 183 27.32 4.96 -42.91
CA GLU A 183 27.07 4.93 -44.35
C GLU A 183 27.63 6.15 -45.08
N GLU A 184 27.54 7.34 -44.50
CA GLU A 184 28.08 8.57 -45.08
C GLU A 184 29.60 8.51 -45.23
N VAL A 185 30.29 8.00 -44.20
CA VAL A 185 31.75 7.79 -44.22
C VAL A 185 32.13 6.72 -45.25
N PHE A 186 31.42 5.59 -45.29
CA PHE A 186 31.65 4.53 -46.28
C PHE A 186 31.42 5.02 -47.72
N ARG A 187 30.36 5.81 -47.97
CA ARG A 187 30.14 6.46 -49.26
C ARG A 187 31.34 7.32 -49.64
N ARG A 188 31.81 8.18 -48.72
CA ARG A 188 32.95 9.08 -48.98
C ARG A 188 34.24 8.31 -49.29
N TYR A 189 34.52 7.21 -48.58
CA TYR A 189 35.62 6.30 -48.91
C TYR A 189 35.47 5.69 -50.30
N LYS A 190 34.28 5.21 -50.66
CA LYS A 190 34.02 4.60 -51.97
C LYS A 190 34.27 5.57 -53.12
N TRP A 191 33.86 6.83 -52.97
CA TRP A 191 34.15 7.91 -53.94
C TRP A 191 35.65 8.22 -54.05
N GLY A 192 36.39 8.23 -52.92
CA GLY A 192 37.85 8.41 -52.92
C GLY A 192 38.61 7.29 -53.63
N TRP A 193 38.18 6.03 -53.48
CA TRP A 193 38.75 4.89 -54.19
C TRP A 193 38.47 4.92 -55.71
N THR A 194 37.27 5.34 -56.12
CA THR A 194 36.96 5.51 -57.55
C THR A 194 37.76 6.65 -58.21
N LEU A 195 38.10 7.70 -57.45
CA LEU A 195 38.93 8.82 -57.94
C LEU A 195 40.43 8.46 -58.04
N PHE A 196 40.93 7.59 -57.15
CA PHE A 196 42.33 7.12 -57.21
C PHE A 196 42.54 6.02 -58.27
N GLY A 197 41.53 5.19 -58.54
CA GLY A 197 41.58 4.15 -59.58
C GLY A 197 41.57 4.67 -61.02
N SER A 198 41.16 5.92 -61.25
CA SER A 198 41.13 6.53 -62.59
C SER A 198 42.43 7.26 -62.99
N HIS A 199 43.45 7.28 -62.13
CA HIS A 199 44.76 7.89 -62.41
C HIS A 199 45.88 6.88 -62.74
N CYS A 200 45.55 5.58 -62.84
CA CYS A 200 46.44 4.53 -63.35
C CYS A 200 45.89 3.98 -64.67
N LYS A 201 45.94 4.79 -65.73
CA LYS A 201 45.88 4.32 -67.12
C LYS A 201 46.54 5.33 -68.04
#